data_AF-A0A6P8UI95-F1
#
_entry.id   AF-A0A6P8UI95-F1
#
_cell.length_a   1.000
_cell.length_b   1.000
_cell.length_c   1.000
_cell.angle_alpha   90.00
_cell.angle_beta   90.00
_cell.angle_gamma   90.00
#
_symmetry.space_group_name_H-M   'P 1'
#
loop_
_entity.id
_entity.type
_entity.pdbx_description
1 polymer ?
#
loop_
_entity_poly.entity_id
_entity_poly.type
_entity_poly.pdbx_seq_one_letter_code
_entity_poly.pdbx_strand_id
1 'polypeptide(L)'
;MDLLIYSASFCLHVLTVYCNFVDVVVDRYDIPRVCPREVGTDDFIRYHFNGTFFEDGKKFDSSYDRGKAFISQVGFGRLIAGMDRGLQGMCVNEKRRITIPPYLAYGSIGAGGVIPPDAVLVYDILLLDIWNEEDKVDIRSFGKPAACKRTTKTSDFIRYHYNGTLLSGAAFDSSYARNSTYDAYLGQGDLIKGMDEGLLGMCVGERRIIIVPPFLAYGETGHGTSVPPQATLVFEVLLVDVFNPKDDLMFVVKEVPEGCTRRTVSGDYIRYHYNGSFQDGTAFDSSYKRNSTYNTYIGKRYVIPGMDKALHGLCIGEKRRITIPPHMAYGEEGVVDLIPGSAVLVFDIHVIDFHNPEDTVDIKVTHKPQECTVTSEADDLIQYRYNCSLMDGTLLYSSDQFDSPSITTLGANMVIPGLEEGLRGMCVGERREVVAPPHWGHGENGAGDVPGSAVLFFELELVKLQKGIPEGFMFVWLGDSPDPLFPAMDLNGDKEVPLEEFSAFIMLQVKEAKGRLRPGFDADTIIQDMFNNQDLNKDGKIIEDELKLQGESQQVRRDEL
;
A
#
# COMPACT_ATOMS: atom_id res chain seq x y z
N MET A 1 96.35 -38.50 49.58
CA MET A 1 94.89 -38.39 49.74
C MET A 1 94.36 -37.80 48.44
N ASP A 2 93.57 -38.44 47.58
CA ASP A 2 92.91 -39.75 47.63
C ASP A 2 92.43 -40.15 46.22
N LEU A 3 92.43 -41.47 45.99
CA LEU A 3 91.51 -42.34 45.20
C LEU A 3 91.00 -41.90 43.80
N LEU A 4 91.37 -42.65 42.74
CA LEU A 4 90.57 -43.68 42.01
C LEU A 4 89.43 -43.07 41.16
N ILE A 5 89.21 -43.38 39.87
CA ILE A 5 88.72 -44.66 39.31
C ILE A 5 88.90 -44.63 37.77
N TYR A 6 89.27 -45.78 37.18
CA TYR A 6 89.24 -46.08 35.74
C TYR A 6 87.80 -46.31 35.24
N SER A 7 87.44 -45.80 34.05
CA SER A 7 86.31 -46.35 33.27
C SER A 7 86.67 -46.46 31.79
N ALA A 8 86.69 -47.70 31.30
CA ALA A 8 86.91 -48.04 29.90
C ALA A 8 85.76 -47.53 29.02
N SER A 9 86.11 -46.77 27.97
CA SER A 9 85.16 -46.29 26.97
C SER A 9 85.06 -47.30 25.83
N PHE A 10 83.99 -48.10 25.84
CA PHE A 10 83.64 -49.00 24.74
C PHE A 10 82.96 -48.15 23.65
N CYS A 11 83.66 -47.88 22.54
CA CYS A 11 83.08 -47.21 21.38
C CYS A 11 82.11 -48.15 20.66
N LEU A 12 80.82 -48.05 20.97
CA LEU A 12 79.75 -48.63 20.18
C LEU A 12 79.55 -47.76 18.92
N HIS A 13 79.92 -48.27 17.75
CA HIS A 13 79.53 -47.67 16.48
C HIS A 13 78.02 -47.87 16.28
N VAL A 14 77.24 -46.83 16.58
CA VAL A 14 75.83 -46.74 16.16
C VAL A 14 75.83 -46.31 14.70
N LEU A 15 75.61 -47.26 13.80
CA LEU A 15 75.19 -46.97 12.43
C LEU A 15 73.74 -46.48 12.50
N THR A 16 73.55 -45.16 12.50
CA THR A 16 72.24 -44.53 12.27
C THR A 16 71.85 -44.77 10.80
N VAL A 17 71.05 -45.80 10.57
CA VAL A 17 70.35 -46.00 9.29
C VAL A 17 69.29 -44.89 9.19
N TYR A 18 69.58 -43.84 8.42
CA TYR A 18 68.56 -42.89 7.97
C TYR A 18 67.64 -43.62 6.97
N CYS A 19 66.54 -44.17 7.48
CA CYS A 19 65.49 -44.71 6.64
C CYS A 19 64.57 -43.54 6.26
N ASN A 20 64.77 -42.95 5.06
CA ASN A 20 63.83 -42.01 4.46
C ASN A 20 62.58 -42.79 4.03
N PHE A 21 61.67 -43.05 4.97
CA PHE A 21 60.35 -43.54 4.63
C PHE A 21 59.62 -42.43 3.84
N VAL A 22 59.33 -42.71 2.56
CA VAL A 22 58.61 -41.82 1.66
C VAL A 22 57.17 -41.72 2.15
N ASP A 23 56.77 -40.58 2.71
CA ASP A 23 55.41 -40.32 3.19
C ASP A 23 54.40 -40.24 2.03
N VAL A 24 53.12 -40.07 2.35
CA VAL A 24 52.05 -39.89 1.36
C VAL A 24 52.37 -38.74 0.40
N VAL A 25 52.27 -38.98 -0.91
CA VAL A 25 52.41 -37.94 -1.91
C VAL A 25 51.03 -37.46 -2.33
N VAL A 26 50.75 -36.17 -2.12
CA VAL A 26 49.49 -35.53 -2.48
C VAL A 26 49.72 -34.56 -3.63
N ASP A 27 49.15 -34.90 -4.79
CA ASP A 27 49.18 -34.06 -5.99
C ASP A 27 47.79 -33.43 -6.20
N ARG A 28 47.70 -32.11 -6.02
CA ARG A 28 46.47 -31.34 -6.13
C ARG A 28 46.42 -30.70 -7.51
N TYR A 29 45.63 -31.27 -8.41
CA TYR A 29 45.62 -30.86 -9.83
C TYR A 29 44.35 -30.09 -10.24
N ASP A 30 43.29 -30.11 -9.45
CA ASP A 30 42.05 -29.36 -9.70
C ASP A 30 41.57 -28.75 -8.38
N ILE A 31 41.98 -27.51 -8.09
CA ILE A 31 41.64 -26.82 -6.83
C ILE A 31 40.54 -25.79 -7.11
N PRO A 32 39.41 -25.84 -6.38
CA PRO A 32 38.34 -24.86 -6.55
C PRO A 32 38.84 -23.46 -6.18
N ARG A 33 38.35 -22.44 -6.90
CA ARG A 33 38.71 -21.02 -6.62
C ARG A 33 38.29 -20.57 -5.24
N VAL A 34 37.25 -21.17 -4.68
CA VAL A 34 36.68 -20.84 -3.37
C VAL A 34 36.67 -22.11 -2.55
N CYS A 35 37.31 -22.04 -1.38
CA CYS A 35 37.34 -23.10 -0.40
C CYS A 35 36.90 -22.54 0.96
N PRO A 36 35.59 -22.54 1.25
CA PRO A 36 35.07 -21.98 2.50
C PRO A 36 35.51 -22.78 3.73
N ARG A 37 35.75 -24.07 3.53
CA ARG A 37 36.16 -25.05 4.55
C ARG A 37 37.08 -26.07 3.91
N GLU A 38 38.19 -26.33 4.57
CA GLU A 38 39.09 -27.46 4.27
C GLU A 38 38.78 -28.62 5.21
N VAL A 39 39.00 -29.85 4.74
CA VAL A 39 38.88 -31.06 5.56
C VAL A 39 39.86 -31.01 6.73
N GLY A 40 39.30 -31.00 7.94
CA GLY A 40 40.02 -31.14 9.19
C GLY A 40 39.97 -32.55 9.77
N THR A 41 40.64 -32.74 10.90
CA THR A 41 40.41 -33.91 11.77
C THR A 41 38.99 -33.86 12.30
N ASP A 42 38.33 -35.02 12.40
CA ASP A 42 36.94 -35.17 12.86
C ASP A 42 35.86 -34.75 11.86
N ASP A 43 36.25 -34.25 10.69
CA ASP A 43 35.29 -34.02 9.62
C ASP A 43 34.83 -35.34 9.00
N PHE A 44 33.53 -35.43 8.80
CA PHE A 44 32.93 -36.37 7.88
C PHE A 44 33.05 -35.83 6.46
N ILE A 45 33.35 -36.73 5.54
CA ILE A 45 33.51 -36.41 4.13
C ILE A 45 32.70 -37.38 3.27
N ARG A 46 32.21 -36.86 2.14
CA ARG A 46 31.64 -37.67 1.07
C ARG A 46 32.42 -37.41 -0.21
N TYR A 47 32.99 -38.45 -0.80
CA TYR A 47 33.86 -38.31 -1.97
C TYR A 47 33.71 -39.47 -2.95
N HIS A 48 34.05 -39.20 -4.20
CA HIS A 48 34.30 -40.25 -5.18
C HIS A 48 35.79 -40.51 -5.30
N PHE A 49 36.16 -41.77 -5.54
CA PHE A 49 37.53 -42.18 -5.82
C PHE A 49 37.61 -43.25 -6.92
N ASN A 50 38.79 -43.30 -7.55
CA ASN A 50 39.31 -44.43 -8.33
C ASN A 50 40.65 -44.87 -7.74
N GLY A 51 40.75 -46.12 -7.32
CA GLY A 51 41.96 -46.74 -6.78
C GLY A 51 42.67 -47.58 -7.85
N THR A 52 43.94 -47.30 -8.08
CA THR A 52 44.81 -47.98 -9.06
C THR A 52 46.15 -48.36 -8.43
N PHE A 53 46.82 -49.38 -8.97
CA PHE A 53 48.19 -49.67 -8.58
C PHE A 53 49.17 -48.71 -9.26
N PHE A 54 50.20 -48.30 -8.54
CA PHE A 54 51.22 -47.38 -9.07
C PHE A 54 52.01 -47.98 -10.24
N GLU A 55 52.30 -49.29 -10.22
CA GLU A 55 53.18 -49.94 -11.18
C GLU A 55 52.58 -50.06 -12.59
N ASP A 56 51.32 -50.50 -12.68
CA ASP A 56 50.66 -50.83 -13.95
C ASP A 56 49.40 -49.98 -14.23
N GLY A 57 49.00 -49.11 -13.30
CA GLY A 57 47.80 -48.30 -13.40
C GLY A 57 46.49 -49.10 -13.35
N LYS A 58 46.54 -50.40 -13.04
CA LYS A 58 45.36 -51.25 -13.04
C LYS A 58 44.45 -50.87 -11.88
N LYS A 59 43.18 -50.64 -12.21
CA LYS A 59 42.13 -50.31 -11.24
C LYS A 59 41.81 -51.52 -10.36
N PHE A 60 41.85 -51.32 -9.05
CA PHE A 60 41.48 -52.34 -8.06
C PHE A 60 40.17 -52.01 -7.35
N ASP A 61 39.78 -50.73 -7.28
CA ASP A 61 38.53 -50.29 -6.67
C ASP A 61 38.06 -48.95 -7.24
N SER A 62 36.75 -48.71 -7.22
CA SER A 62 36.15 -47.44 -7.60
C SER A 62 34.79 -47.24 -6.96
N SER A 63 34.58 -46.05 -6.40
CA SER A 63 33.26 -45.62 -5.96
C SER A 63 32.26 -45.44 -7.12
N TYR A 64 32.76 -45.14 -8.32
CA TYR A 64 31.92 -44.97 -9.52
C TYR A 64 31.36 -46.33 -9.97
N ASP A 65 32.19 -47.37 -9.98
CA ASP A 65 31.76 -48.74 -10.32
C ASP A 65 30.71 -49.27 -9.33
N ARG A 66 30.77 -48.81 -8.07
CA ARG A 66 29.80 -49.14 -7.01
C ARG A 66 28.51 -48.31 -7.09
N GLY A 67 28.47 -47.29 -7.95
CA GLY A 67 27.33 -46.39 -8.11
C GLY A 67 27.03 -45.49 -6.90
N LYS A 68 27.94 -45.40 -5.92
CA LYS A 68 27.74 -44.58 -4.71
C LYS A 68 29.04 -43.97 -4.21
N ALA A 69 28.96 -42.72 -3.76
CA ALA A 69 30.08 -42.04 -3.11
C ALA A 69 30.47 -42.76 -1.81
N PHE A 70 31.75 -42.66 -1.46
CA PHE A 70 32.25 -43.15 -0.19
C PHE A 70 32.07 -42.10 0.89
N ILE A 71 31.72 -42.55 2.10
CA ILE A 71 31.50 -41.73 3.27
C ILE A 71 32.45 -42.22 4.35
N SER A 72 33.18 -41.30 4.98
CA SER A 72 34.06 -41.63 6.10
C SER A 72 34.31 -40.41 7.00
N GLN A 73 34.98 -40.67 8.12
CA GLN A 73 35.41 -39.65 9.08
C GLN A 73 36.94 -39.62 9.10
N VAL A 74 37.52 -38.44 8.96
CA VAL A 74 38.96 -38.26 8.80
C VAL A 74 39.66 -38.19 10.16
N GLY A 75 40.75 -38.96 10.30
CA GLY A 75 41.65 -38.89 11.45
C GLY A 75 41.32 -39.84 12.61
N PHE A 76 40.38 -40.76 12.43
CA PHE A 76 39.98 -41.76 13.44
C PHE A 76 40.41 -43.19 13.09
N GLY A 77 41.26 -43.39 12.07
CA GLY A 77 41.72 -44.73 11.66
C GLY A 77 40.62 -45.58 11.03
N ARG A 78 39.53 -44.96 10.55
CA ARG A 78 38.48 -45.62 9.76
C ARG A 78 38.87 -45.80 8.30
N LEU A 79 39.89 -45.06 7.87
CA LEU A 79 40.54 -45.17 6.58
C LEU A 79 41.94 -45.80 6.77
N ILE A 80 42.55 -46.26 5.67
CA ILE A 80 43.99 -46.55 5.71
C ILE A 80 44.76 -45.26 6.07
N ALA A 81 45.85 -45.39 6.83
CA ALA A 81 46.57 -44.24 7.39
C ALA A 81 46.99 -43.20 6.33
N GLY A 82 47.33 -43.66 5.12
CA GLY A 82 47.69 -42.78 4.03
C GLY A 82 46.54 -41.95 3.49
N MET A 83 45.31 -42.49 3.51
CA MET A 83 44.10 -41.75 3.13
C MET A 83 43.73 -40.72 4.19
N ASP A 84 43.77 -41.10 5.47
CA ASP A 84 43.54 -40.18 6.60
C ASP A 84 44.46 -38.95 6.53
N ARG A 85 45.73 -39.14 6.13
CA ARG A 85 46.69 -38.03 5.91
C ARG A 85 46.42 -37.26 4.62
N GLY A 86 46.22 -37.95 3.50
CA GLY A 86 46.15 -37.30 2.19
C GLY A 86 44.84 -36.55 1.91
N LEU A 87 43.77 -36.84 2.65
CA LEU A 87 42.49 -36.15 2.56
C LEU A 87 42.46 -34.83 3.36
N GLN A 88 43.38 -34.64 4.32
CA GLN A 88 43.45 -33.39 5.08
C GLN A 88 43.72 -32.20 4.17
N GLY A 89 43.11 -31.05 4.49
CA GLY A 89 43.26 -29.83 3.69
C GLY A 89 42.56 -29.91 2.33
N MET A 90 41.60 -30.81 2.13
CA MET A 90 40.83 -30.93 0.89
C MET A 90 39.61 -30.03 0.86
N CYS A 91 39.34 -29.43 -0.29
CA CYS A 91 38.19 -28.56 -0.52
C CYS A 91 37.09 -29.31 -1.28
N VAL A 92 35.82 -28.99 -1.02
CA VAL A 92 34.71 -29.51 -1.84
C VAL A 92 34.91 -29.11 -3.30
N ASN A 93 34.64 -30.03 -4.22
CA ASN A 93 34.93 -29.96 -5.66
C ASN A 93 36.42 -30.02 -6.04
N GLU A 94 37.33 -30.15 -5.08
CA GLU A 94 38.73 -30.41 -5.40
C GLU A 94 38.89 -31.82 -5.99
N LYS A 95 39.81 -31.96 -6.95
CA LYS A 95 40.40 -33.24 -7.30
C LYS A 95 41.87 -33.30 -6.98
N ARG A 96 42.25 -34.41 -6.35
CA ARG A 96 43.64 -34.69 -6.00
C ARG A 96 43.95 -36.16 -6.19
N ARG A 97 45.23 -36.42 -6.41
CA ARG A 97 45.81 -37.75 -6.44
C ARG A 97 46.60 -37.99 -5.16
N ILE A 98 46.32 -39.10 -4.48
CA ILE A 98 47.01 -39.52 -3.28
C ILE A 98 47.76 -40.81 -3.58
N THR A 99 49.09 -40.77 -3.54
CA THR A 99 49.95 -41.95 -3.68
C THR A 99 50.41 -42.41 -2.30
N ILE A 100 50.05 -43.63 -1.94
CA ILE A 100 50.20 -44.17 -0.59
C ILE A 100 51.21 -45.32 -0.62
N PRO A 101 52.32 -45.21 0.13
CA PRO A 101 53.28 -46.30 0.25
C PRO A 101 52.67 -47.47 1.04
N PRO A 102 53.20 -48.71 0.89
CA PRO A 102 52.53 -49.89 1.43
C PRO A 102 52.37 -49.86 2.95
N TYR A 103 53.34 -49.30 3.68
CA TYR A 103 53.30 -49.21 5.15
C TYR A 103 52.24 -48.23 5.70
N LEU A 104 51.66 -47.37 4.85
CA LEU A 104 50.49 -46.53 5.17
C LEU A 104 49.20 -47.03 4.52
N ALA A 105 49.26 -48.17 3.83
CA ALA A 105 48.14 -48.89 3.20
C ALA A 105 47.96 -50.28 3.86
N TYR A 106 48.22 -51.37 3.12
CA TYR A 106 48.00 -52.76 3.57
C TYR A 106 49.30 -53.55 3.85
N GLY A 107 50.45 -52.88 3.76
CA GLY A 107 51.77 -53.42 4.10
C GLY A 107 52.16 -54.69 3.34
N SER A 108 53.02 -55.50 3.96
CA SER A 108 53.53 -56.76 3.40
C SER A 108 52.52 -57.90 3.40
N ILE A 109 51.29 -57.68 3.88
CA ILE A 109 50.22 -58.68 3.92
C ILE A 109 49.32 -58.54 2.68
N GLY A 110 49.10 -57.31 2.21
CA GLY A 110 48.08 -57.03 1.19
C GLY A 110 46.66 -57.16 1.75
N ALA A 111 45.64 -57.19 0.89
CA ALA A 111 44.24 -57.28 1.32
C ALA A 111 43.31 -57.99 0.34
N GLY A 112 42.46 -58.87 0.89
CA GLY A 112 41.28 -59.43 0.22
C GLY A 112 41.53 -60.22 -1.07
N GLY A 113 42.78 -60.63 -1.34
CA GLY A 113 43.19 -61.27 -2.60
C GLY A 113 43.15 -60.35 -3.82
N VAL A 114 42.83 -59.07 -3.63
CA VAL A 114 42.77 -58.04 -4.67
C VAL A 114 44.02 -57.17 -4.63
N ILE A 115 44.47 -56.83 -3.43
CA ILE A 115 45.63 -55.97 -3.20
C ILE A 115 46.82 -56.85 -2.82
N PRO A 116 47.90 -56.89 -3.62
CA PRO A 116 49.07 -57.71 -3.31
C PRO A 116 49.90 -57.12 -2.16
N PRO A 117 50.75 -57.93 -1.52
CA PRO A 117 51.78 -57.46 -0.59
C PRO A 117 52.62 -56.33 -1.18
N ASP A 118 52.99 -55.36 -0.32
CA ASP A 118 53.91 -54.26 -0.65
C ASP A 118 53.46 -53.39 -1.84
N ALA A 119 52.16 -53.40 -2.15
CA ALA A 119 51.58 -52.58 -3.22
C ALA A 119 51.53 -51.08 -2.85
N VAL A 120 52.02 -50.24 -3.75
CA VAL A 120 51.81 -48.79 -3.71
C VAL A 120 50.46 -48.47 -4.35
N LEU A 121 49.59 -47.79 -3.60
CA LEU A 121 48.23 -47.48 -4.04
C LEU A 121 48.13 -46.03 -4.49
N VAL A 122 47.40 -45.78 -5.56
CA VAL A 122 47.11 -44.44 -6.08
C VAL A 122 45.61 -44.23 -6.09
N TYR A 123 45.14 -43.20 -5.38
CA TYR A 123 43.74 -42.79 -5.34
C TYR A 123 43.56 -41.45 -6.03
N ASP A 124 42.81 -41.43 -7.13
CA ASP A 124 42.29 -40.18 -7.71
C ASP A 124 40.92 -39.87 -7.07
N ILE A 125 40.82 -38.74 -6.38
CA ILE A 125 39.69 -38.38 -5.51
C ILE A 125 39.01 -37.11 -5.99
N LEU A 126 37.68 -37.08 -5.91
CA LEU A 126 36.83 -35.90 -6.03
C LEU A 126 36.01 -35.73 -4.74
N LEU A 127 36.22 -34.66 -3.99
CA LEU A 127 35.47 -34.39 -2.76
C LEU A 127 34.14 -33.72 -3.08
N LEU A 128 33.05 -34.24 -2.51
CA LEU A 128 31.68 -33.79 -2.79
C LEU A 128 31.04 -33.06 -1.61
N ASP A 129 31.45 -33.39 -0.38
CA ASP A 129 30.83 -32.89 0.84
C ASP A 129 31.77 -32.97 2.04
N ILE A 130 31.57 -32.07 3.01
CA ILE A 130 32.30 -31.99 4.27
C ILE A 130 31.33 -31.48 5.35
N TRP A 131 31.25 -32.16 6.49
CA TRP A 131 30.51 -31.69 7.66
C TRP A 131 31.08 -32.27 8.97
N ASN A 132 30.68 -31.70 10.10
CA ASN A 132 30.95 -32.23 11.45
C ASN A 132 29.64 -32.30 12.25
N GLU A 133 29.55 -33.19 13.25
CA GLU A 133 28.36 -33.34 14.10
C GLU A 133 28.00 -32.09 14.91
N GLU A 134 28.97 -31.20 15.14
CA GLU A 134 28.79 -29.92 15.84
C GLU A 134 28.31 -28.79 14.92
N ASP A 135 28.24 -29.03 13.60
CA ASP A 135 27.81 -28.03 12.63
C ASP A 135 26.37 -27.56 12.92
N LYS A 136 26.15 -26.26 12.69
CA LYS A 136 24.82 -25.64 12.77
C LYS A 136 24.41 -25.18 11.38
N VAL A 137 23.15 -24.79 11.25
CA VAL A 137 22.70 -24.10 10.04
C VAL A 137 23.52 -22.82 9.86
N ASP A 138 24.20 -22.70 8.72
CA ASP A 138 24.92 -21.48 8.36
C ASP A 138 24.02 -20.60 7.48
N ILE A 139 23.77 -19.38 7.95
CA ILE A 139 22.82 -18.44 7.36
C ILE A 139 23.59 -17.21 6.90
N ARG A 140 23.58 -16.97 5.58
CA ARG A 140 24.29 -15.85 4.96
C ARG A 140 23.29 -14.96 4.22
N SER A 141 23.04 -13.78 4.75
CA SER A 141 22.16 -12.79 4.10
C SER A 141 22.93 -11.95 3.11
N PHE A 142 22.44 -11.82 1.87
CA PHE A 142 23.14 -11.08 0.81
C PHE A 142 22.26 -10.09 0.05
N GLY A 143 20.96 -10.01 0.37
CA GLY A 143 20.09 -8.94 -0.09
C GLY A 143 19.00 -8.67 0.94
N LYS A 144 19.12 -7.59 1.72
CA LYS A 144 18.13 -7.23 2.74
C LYS A 144 17.38 -5.97 2.32
N PRO A 145 16.04 -5.94 2.40
CA PRO A 145 15.28 -4.73 2.11
C PRO A 145 15.67 -3.60 3.08
N ALA A 146 15.64 -2.36 2.60
CA ALA A 146 15.98 -1.18 3.40
C ALA A 146 15.06 -1.00 4.62
N ALA A 147 13.78 -1.39 4.49
CA ALA A 147 12.82 -1.39 5.57
C ALA A 147 12.40 -2.82 5.89
N CYS A 148 12.66 -3.26 7.12
CA CYS A 148 12.15 -4.51 7.66
C CYS A 148 11.23 -4.23 8.84
N LYS A 149 9.92 -4.15 8.56
CA LYS A 149 8.91 -3.85 9.59
C LYS A 149 8.60 -5.06 10.47
N ARG A 150 8.69 -6.25 9.88
CA ARG A 150 8.42 -7.54 10.52
C ARG A 150 9.42 -8.56 10.00
N THR A 151 9.84 -9.45 10.90
CA THR A 151 10.58 -10.65 10.57
C THR A 151 9.70 -11.88 10.78
N THR A 152 9.99 -12.96 10.06
CA THR A 152 9.39 -14.28 10.27
C THR A 152 9.61 -14.77 11.70
N LYS A 153 8.58 -15.41 12.26
CA LYS A 153 8.59 -16.05 13.58
C LYS A 153 7.97 -17.45 13.50
N THR A 154 8.18 -18.24 14.53
CA THR A 154 7.50 -19.53 14.70
C THR A 154 5.98 -19.36 14.58
N SER A 155 5.35 -20.31 13.91
CA SER A 155 3.92 -20.35 13.56
C SER A 155 3.46 -19.33 12.53
N ASP A 156 4.36 -18.53 11.93
CA ASP A 156 4.00 -17.73 10.77
C ASP A 156 3.81 -18.62 9.54
N PHE A 157 2.82 -18.29 8.73
CA PHE A 157 2.77 -18.72 7.34
C PHE A 157 3.79 -17.91 6.55
N ILE A 158 4.58 -18.60 5.74
CA ILE A 158 5.57 -17.99 4.85
C ILE A 158 5.37 -18.45 3.42
N ARG A 159 5.64 -17.55 2.49
CA ARG A 159 5.73 -17.83 1.05
C ARG A 159 7.10 -17.42 0.58
N TYR A 160 7.83 -18.34 -0.06
CA TYR A 160 9.18 -18.06 -0.53
C TYR A 160 9.50 -18.77 -1.84
N HIS A 161 10.47 -18.22 -2.56
CA HIS A 161 11.16 -18.93 -3.63
C HIS A 161 12.49 -19.47 -3.14
N TYR A 162 12.91 -20.60 -3.70
CA TYR A 162 14.24 -21.16 -3.48
C TYR A 162 14.85 -21.82 -4.73
N ASN A 163 16.18 -21.91 -4.72
CA ASN A 163 17.00 -22.85 -5.49
C ASN A 163 17.77 -23.75 -4.52
N GLY A 164 17.68 -25.07 -4.71
CA GLY A 164 18.36 -26.07 -3.87
C GLY A 164 19.51 -26.74 -4.61
N THR A 165 20.70 -26.71 -4.01
CA THR A 165 21.91 -27.37 -4.51
C THR A 165 22.58 -28.20 -3.42
N LEU A 166 23.34 -29.23 -3.80
CA LEU A 166 24.29 -29.89 -2.90
C LEU A 166 25.48 -28.96 -2.64
N LEU A 167 26.29 -29.23 -1.61
CA LEU A 167 27.50 -28.44 -1.32
C LEU A 167 28.49 -28.39 -2.50
N SER A 168 28.48 -29.41 -3.36
CA SER A 168 29.24 -29.44 -4.63
C SER A 168 28.70 -28.49 -5.71
N GLY A 169 27.52 -27.89 -5.53
CA GLY A 169 26.84 -27.03 -6.49
C GLY A 169 25.89 -27.76 -7.45
N ALA A 170 25.78 -29.09 -7.36
CA ALA A 170 24.81 -29.84 -8.16
C ALA A 170 23.37 -29.50 -7.72
N ALA A 171 22.55 -29.00 -8.64
CA ALA A 171 21.15 -28.67 -8.36
C ALA A 171 20.30 -29.92 -8.14
N PHE A 172 19.43 -29.89 -7.13
CA PHE A 172 18.49 -30.99 -6.87
C PHE A 172 17.02 -30.56 -6.99
N ASP A 173 16.69 -29.29 -6.74
CA ASP A 173 15.33 -28.77 -6.88
C ASP A 173 15.29 -27.23 -7.01
N SER A 174 14.20 -26.68 -7.55
CA SER A 174 13.97 -25.24 -7.63
C SER A 174 12.47 -24.91 -7.71
N SER A 175 12.05 -23.94 -6.90
CA SER A 175 10.69 -23.39 -6.98
C SER A 175 10.43 -22.66 -8.32
N TYR A 176 11.46 -22.02 -8.89
CA TYR A 176 11.35 -21.28 -10.15
C TYR A 176 11.10 -22.21 -11.34
N ALA A 177 11.65 -23.42 -11.31
CA ALA A 177 11.40 -24.43 -12.34
C ALA A 177 9.92 -24.87 -12.41
N ARG A 178 9.17 -24.72 -11.31
CA ARG A 178 7.74 -25.03 -11.23
C ARG A 178 6.84 -23.82 -11.47
N ASN A 179 7.42 -22.63 -11.64
CA ASN A 179 6.71 -21.36 -11.72
C ASN A 179 5.72 -21.16 -10.54
N SER A 180 6.11 -21.62 -9.34
CA SER A 180 5.30 -21.52 -8.13
C SER A 180 6.19 -21.27 -6.91
N THR A 181 5.62 -20.65 -5.88
CA THR A 181 6.28 -20.49 -4.58
C THR A 181 6.17 -21.77 -3.76
N TYR A 182 6.95 -21.83 -2.69
CA TYR A 182 6.76 -22.79 -1.61
C TYR A 182 6.10 -22.09 -0.43
N ASP A 183 5.06 -22.72 0.10
CA ASP A 183 4.22 -22.20 1.17
C ASP A 183 4.29 -23.17 2.36
N ALA A 184 4.55 -22.66 3.57
CA ALA A 184 4.69 -23.50 4.76
C ALA A 184 4.41 -22.71 6.05
N TYR A 185 4.11 -23.43 7.13
CA TYR A 185 4.13 -22.85 8.47
C TYR A 185 5.46 -23.09 9.17
N LEU A 186 6.11 -21.99 9.55
CA LEU A 186 7.45 -22.02 10.10
C LEU A 186 7.49 -22.63 11.50
N GLY A 187 8.36 -23.61 11.72
CA GLY A 187 8.57 -24.25 13.02
C GLY A 187 7.45 -25.18 13.48
N GLN A 188 6.60 -25.66 12.56
CA GLN A 188 5.58 -26.67 12.83
C GLN A 188 5.98 -28.08 12.36
N GLY A 189 7.19 -28.24 11.81
CA GLY A 189 7.66 -29.51 11.25
C GLY A 189 7.24 -29.75 9.80
N ASP A 190 6.71 -28.74 9.11
CA ASP A 190 6.39 -28.77 7.68
C ASP A 190 7.65 -28.83 6.81
N LEU A 191 8.78 -28.34 7.34
CA LEU A 191 10.06 -28.24 6.66
C LEU A 191 11.12 -29.14 7.33
N ILE A 192 12.22 -29.40 6.63
CA ILE A 192 13.41 -29.95 7.29
C ILE A 192 13.89 -28.98 8.38
N LYS A 193 14.41 -29.52 9.48
CA LYS A 193 14.78 -28.74 10.68
C LYS A 193 15.68 -27.55 10.34
N GLY A 194 16.66 -27.74 9.45
CA GLY A 194 17.57 -26.68 9.09
C GLY A 194 16.93 -25.53 8.30
N MET A 195 15.86 -25.80 7.56
CA MET A 195 15.08 -24.74 6.89
C MET A 195 14.17 -24.01 7.86
N ASP A 196 13.55 -24.73 8.82
CA ASP A 196 12.82 -24.10 9.93
C ASP A 196 13.73 -23.11 10.70
N GLU A 197 14.98 -23.49 10.97
CA GLU A 197 15.96 -22.61 11.61
C GLU A 197 16.44 -21.48 10.68
N GLY A 198 16.75 -21.78 9.42
CA GLY A 198 17.33 -20.84 8.47
C GLY A 198 16.39 -19.71 8.03
N LEU A 199 15.09 -20.00 7.99
CA LEU A 199 14.05 -19.06 7.56
C LEU A 199 13.59 -18.12 8.69
N LEU A 200 13.96 -18.39 9.95
CA LEU A 200 13.63 -17.51 11.08
C LEU A 200 14.34 -16.15 10.96
N GLY A 201 13.62 -15.09 11.34
CA GLY A 201 14.18 -13.74 11.33
C GLY A 201 14.35 -13.13 9.93
N MET A 202 13.78 -13.73 8.87
CA MET A 202 13.79 -13.17 7.50
C MET A 202 12.77 -12.05 7.35
N CYS A 203 13.11 -11.03 6.56
CA CYS A 203 12.21 -9.96 6.13
C CYS A 203 11.64 -10.26 4.75
N VAL A 204 10.42 -9.81 4.43
CA VAL A 204 9.88 -9.93 3.06
C VAL A 204 10.78 -9.19 2.07
N GLY A 205 11.11 -9.82 0.95
CA GLY A 205 12.09 -9.35 -0.03
C GLY A 205 13.54 -9.70 0.30
N GLU A 206 13.82 -10.29 1.46
CA GLU A 206 15.17 -10.70 1.85
C GLU A 206 15.64 -11.94 1.10
N ARG A 207 16.92 -11.94 0.72
CA ARG A 207 17.63 -13.06 0.11
C ARG A 207 18.70 -13.63 1.02
N ARG A 208 18.68 -14.94 1.21
CA ARG A 208 19.61 -15.69 2.06
C ARG A 208 20.14 -16.94 1.38
N ILE A 209 21.37 -17.30 1.71
CA ILE A 209 21.89 -18.65 1.53
C ILE A 209 21.78 -19.35 2.87
N ILE A 210 21.14 -20.52 2.89
CA ILE A 210 20.98 -21.38 4.07
C ILE A 210 21.71 -22.69 3.76
N ILE A 211 22.78 -22.97 4.50
CA ILE A 211 23.56 -24.21 4.38
C ILE A 211 23.14 -25.13 5.54
N VAL A 212 22.57 -26.28 5.19
CA VAL A 212 21.99 -27.22 6.14
C VAL A 212 22.83 -28.50 6.18
N PRO A 213 23.46 -28.82 7.33
CA PRO A 213 24.21 -30.06 7.46
C PRO A 213 23.28 -31.28 7.40
N PRO A 214 23.77 -32.48 7.05
CA PRO A 214 22.91 -33.60 6.70
C PRO A 214 21.94 -34.01 7.80
N PHE A 215 22.35 -33.96 9.07
CA PHE A 215 21.52 -34.32 10.23
C PHE A 215 20.41 -33.32 10.57
N LEU A 216 20.44 -32.12 9.98
CA LEU A 216 19.34 -31.14 10.00
C LEU A 216 18.54 -31.13 8.68
N ALA A 217 18.92 -31.96 7.70
CA ALA A 217 18.26 -32.16 6.43
C ALA A 217 17.62 -33.57 6.34
N TYR A 218 18.09 -34.42 5.41
CA TYR A 218 17.54 -35.76 5.15
C TYR A 218 18.41 -36.91 5.70
N GLY A 219 19.45 -36.59 6.47
CA GLY A 219 20.25 -37.56 7.23
C GLY A 219 20.89 -38.67 6.40
N GLU A 220 21.00 -39.86 6.99
CA GLU A 220 21.67 -41.02 6.41
C GLU A 220 20.93 -41.65 5.22
N THR A 221 19.63 -41.36 5.07
CA THR A 221 18.81 -41.95 4.00
C THR A 221 18.84 -41.14 2.72
N GLY A 222 19.06 -39.82 2.81
CA GLY A 222 18.84 -38.92 1.68
C GLY A 222 17.36 -38.78 1.32
N HIS A 223 17.06 -38.24 0.14
CA HIS A 223 15.69 -38.03 -0.33
C HIS A 223 15.57 -38.15 -1.86
N GLY A 224 14.67 -39.04 -2.29
CA GLY A 224 14.44 -39.31 -3.71
C GLY A 224 15.71 -39.77 -4.42
N THR A 225 15.85 -39.41 -5.70
CA THR A 225 17.05 -39.71 -6.51
C THR A 225 18.04 -38.56 -6.56
N SER A 226 17.62 -37.35 -6.18
CA SER A 226 18.42 -36.13 -6.36
C SER A 226 19.22 -35.75 -5.12
N VAL A 227 18.79 -36.17 -3.92
CA VAL A 227 19.51 -35.89 -2.67
C VAL A 227 20.12 -37.19 -2.13
N PRO A 228 21.44 -37.35 -2.21
CA PRO A 228 22.09 -38.56 -1.72
C PRO A 228 22.13 -38.63 -0.18
N PRO A 229 22.37 -39.83 0.38
CA PRO A 229 22.72 -40.01 1.79
C PRO A 229 23.79 -39.05 2.28
N GLN A 230 23.59 -38.52 3.49
CA GLN A 230 24.51 -37.62 4.18
C GLN A 230 24.97 -36.43 3.32
N ALA A 231 24.02 -35.80 2.63
CA ALA A 231 24.27 -34.62 1.82
C ALA A 231 24.02 -33.32 2.60
N THR A 232 24.98 -32.40 2.55
CA THR A 232 24.78 -31.02 2.96
C THR A 232 24.02 -30.29 1.86
N LEU A 233 22.96 -29.58 2.24
CA LEU A 233 22.11 -28.84 1.31
C LEU A 233 22.38 -27.34 1.39
N VAL A 234 22.34 -26.68 0.24
CA VAL A 234 22.49 -25.23 0.12
C VAL A 234 21.25 -24.69 -0.56
N PHE A 235 20.50 -23.84 0.15
CA PHE A 235 19.31 -23.17 -0.34
C PHE A 235 19.58 -21.68 -0.53
N GLU A 236 19.42 -21.20 -1.76
CA GLU A 236 19.27 -19.76 -2.02
C GLU A 236 17.78 -19.43 -1.95
N VAL A 237 17.37 -18.59 -1.00
CA VAL A 237 15.97 -18.29 -0.69
C VAL A 237 15.67 -16.81 -0.90
N LEU A 238 14.48 -16.50 -1.46
CA LEU A 238 13.84 -15.19 -1.45
C LEU A 238 12.49 -15.28 -0.72
N LEU A 239 12.34 -14.56 0.40
CA LEU A 239 11.05 -14.48 1.09
C LEU A 239 10.11 -13.51 0.35
N VAL A 240 8.89 -13.94 0.05
CA VAL A 240 7.91 -13.19 -0.76
C VAL A 240 6.76 -12.67 0.09
N ASP A 241 6.25 -13.46 1.04
CA ASP A 241 5.12 -13.07 1.87
C ASP A 241 5.21 -13.71 3.26
N VAL A 242 4.63 -13.05 4.27
CA VAL A 242 4.56 -13.56 5.65
C VAL A 242 3.33 -13.04 6.40
N PHE A 243 2.59 -13.92 7.06
CA PHE A 243 1.58 -13.52 8.04
C PHE A 243 1.42 -14.58 9.13
N ASN A 244 0.79 -14.20 10.23
CA ASN A 244 0.28 -15.12 11.21
C ASN A 244 -1.25 -15.21 11.08
N PRO A 245 -1.86 -16.41 11.16
CA PRO A 245 -3.33 -16.52 11.19
C PRO A 245 -4.01 -15.72 12.31
N LYS A 246 -3.27 -15.34 13.36
CA LYS A 246 -3.74 -14.50 14.47
C LYS A 246 -3.48 -13.00 14.28
N ASP A 247 -2.87 -12.59 13.17
CA ASP A 247 -2.65 -11.17 12.89
C ASP A 247 -3.99 -10.44 12.75
N ASP A 248 -4.04 -9.18 13.20
CA ASP A 248 -5.13 -8.27 12.87
C ASP A 248 -4.68 -7.31 11.76
N LEU A 249 -5.64 -6.53 11.25
CA LEU A 249 -5.41 -5.39 10.37
C LEU A 249 -4.34 -4.45 10.94
N MET A 250 -3.31 -4.18 10.14
CA MET A 250 -2.29 -3.18 10.48
C MET A 250 -2.47 -1.95 9.58
N PHE A 251 -2.35 -0.76 10.14
CA PHE A 251 -2.29 0.45 9.34
C PHE A 251 -1.27 1.45 9.86
N VAL A 252 -0.70 2.23 8.94
CA VAL A 252 0.24 3.31 9.19
C VAL A 252 -0.37 4.57 8.58
N VAL A 253 -0.73 5.52 9.44
CA VAL A 253 -1.18 6.83 9.01
C VAL A 253 0.03 7.56 8.40
N LYS A 254 -0.10 7.98 7.13
CA LYS A 254 0.97 8.69 6.41
C LYS A 254 0.80 10.20 6.56
N GLU A 255 -0.43 10.67 6.44
CA GLU A 255 -0.77 12.09 6.44
C GLU A 255 -2.20 12.25 6.93
N VAL A 256 -2.42 13.19 7.85
CA VAL A 256 -3.76 13.63 8.30
C VAL A 256 -3.83 15.13 8.06
N PRO A 257 -4.76 15.61 7.22
CA PRO A 257 -4.94 17.05 7.03
C PRO A 257 -5.31 17.77 8.34
N GLU A 258 -4.89 19.02 8.45
CA GLU A 258 -5.27 19.88 9.57
C GLU A 258 -6.78 20.15 9.56
N GLY A 259 -7.36 20.39 10.74
CA GLY A 259 -8.78 20.77 10.84
C GLY A 259 -9.77 19.61 10.65
N CYS A 260 -9.37 18.37 10.91
CA CYS A 260 -10.29 17.23 10.88
C CYS A 260 -11.36 17.30 11.99
N THR A 261 -12.52 17.86 11.65
CA THR A 261 -13.69 17.99 12.53
C THR A 261 -14.61 16.77 12.49
N ARG A 262 -14.73 16.15 11.31
CA ARG A 262 -15.58 14.98 11.04
C ARG A 262 -14.71 13.77 10.68
N ARG A 263 -15.03 12.60 11.23
CA ARG A 263 -14.41 11.32 10.91
C ARG A 263 -15.42 10.33 10.37
N THR A 264 -14.98 9.43 9.51
CA THR A 264 -15.84 8.40 8.92
C THR A 264 -16.42 7.45 9.96
N VAL A 265 -17.71 7.15 9.82
CA VAL A 265 -18.46 6.18 10.63
C VAL A 265 -19.20 5.16 9.77
N SER A 266 -19.76 4.12 10.39
CA SER A 266 -20.61 3.16 9.66
C SER A 266 -21.79 3.86 8.99
N GLY A 267 -22.02 3.56 7.72
CA GLY A 267 -23.10 4.14 6.93
C GLY A 267 -22.68 5.30 6.03
N ASP A 268 -21.50 5.91 6.26
CA ASP A 268 -20.99 6.94 5.37
C ASP A 268 -20.69 6.35 3.98
N TYR A 269 -21.01 7.14 2.94
CA TYR A 269 -20.54 6.94 1.58
C TYR A 269 -19.18 7.61 1.43
N ILE A 270 -18.16 6.88 1.02
CA ILE A 270 -16.78 7.37 0.89
C ILE A 270 -16.28 7.23 -0.53
N ARG A 271 -15.57 8.24 -1.01
CA ARG A 271 -14.80 8.22 -2.25
C ARG A 271 -13.32 8.34 -1.91
N TYR A 272 -12.53 7.37 -2.37
CA TYR A 272 -11.10 7.36 -2.11
C TYR A 272 -10.32 6.77 -3.29
N HIS A 273 -9.08 7.20 -3.42
CA HIS A 273 -8.13 6.52 -4.30
C HIS A 273 -7.32 5.48 -3.53
N TYR A 274 -6.85 4.46 -4.25
CA TYR A 274 -5.94 3.47 -3.69
C TYR A 274 -4.91 2.97 -4.70
N ASN A 275 -3.77 2.52 -4.18
CA ASN A 275 -2.81 1.65 -4.85
C ASN A 275 -2.69 0.35 -4.05
N GLY A 276 -2.93 -0.79 -4.71
CA GLY A 276 -2.82 -2.13 -4.13
C GLY A 276 -1.53 -2.83 -4.58
N SER A 277 -0.78 -3.35 -3.62
CA SER A 277 0.42 -4.15 -3.84
C SER A 277 0.52 -5.33 -2.87
N PHE A 278 1.34 -6.32 -3.19
CA PHE A 278 1.74 -7.36 -2.24
C PHE A 278 2.84 -6.83 -1.28
N GLN A 279 3.23 -7.63 -0.27
CA GLN A 279 4.26 -7.22 0.69
C GLN A 279 5.64 -7.01 0.07
N ASP A 280 5.95 -7.68 -1.03
CA ASP A 280 7.17 -7.50 -1.81
C ASP A 280 7.20 -6.20 -2.62
N GLY A 281 6.07 -5.46 -2.66
CA GLY A 281 5.88 -4.23 -3.41
C GLY A 281 5.34 -4.41 -4.82
N THR A 282 5.14 -5.65 -5.29
CA THR A 282 4.54 -5.93 -6.59
C THR A 282 3.11 -5.42 -6.63
N ALA A 283 2.80 -4.49 -7.54
CA ALA A 283 1.48 -3.87 -7.65
C ALA A 283 0.50 -4.80 -8.39
N PHE A 284 -0.73 -4.94 -7.87
CA PHE A 284 -1.79 -5.74 -8.52
C PHE A 284 -2.96 -4.89 -9.02
N ASP A 285 -3.27 -3.76 -8.37
CA ASP A 285 -4.39 -2.90 -8.79
C ASP A 285 -4.21 -1.43 -8.34
N SER A 286 -4.88 -0.49 -9.01
CA SER A 286 -4.87 0.92 -8.65
C SER A 286 -6.08 1.64 -9.22
N SER A 287 -6.74 2.46 -8.40
CA SER A 287 -7.85 3.30 -8.89
C SER A 287 -7.37 4.46 -9.77
N TYR A 288 -6.14 4.94 -9.57
CA TYR A 288 -5.54 5.98 -10.41
C TYR A 288 -5.39 5.53 -11.87
N LYS A 289 -5.13 4.23 -12.12
CA LYS A 289 -5.07 3.68 -13.49
C LYS A 289 -6.40 3.79 -14.24
N ARG A 290 -7.52 3.90 -13.52
CA ARG A 290 -8.87 4.03 -14.09
C ARG A 290 -9.36 5.48 -14.16
N ASN A 291 -8.56 6.43 -13.65
CA ASN A 291 -8.94 7.84 -13.52
C ASN A 291 -10.30 8.04 -12.81
N SER A 292 -10.58 7.20 -11.82
CA SER A 292 -11.81 7.27 -11.03
C SER A 292 -11.56 6.83 -9.60
N THR A 293 -12.32 7.40 -8.66
CA THR A 293 -12.30 6.97 -7.26
C THR A 293 -12.95 5.60 -7.11
N TYR A 294 -12.59 4.90 -6.04
CA TYR A 294 -13.37 3.77 -5.57
C TYR A 294 -14.39 4.29 -4.57
N ASN A 295 -15.64 3.90 -4.76
CA ASN A 295 -16.75 4.42 -3.97
C ASN A 295 -17.46 3.26 -3.27
N THR A 296 -17.73 3.41 -1.98
CA THR A 296 -18.42 2.37 -1.19
C THR A 296 -19.10 2.98 0.03
N TYR A 297 -19.98 2.20 0.65
CA TYR A 297 -20.52 2.49 1.97
C TYR A 297 -19.70 1.77 3.04
N ILE A 298 -19.35 2.47 4.10
CA ILE A 298 -18.55 1.95 5.21
C ILE A 298 -19.42 1.10 6.14
N GLY A 299 -18.93 -0.09 6.53
CA GLY A 299 -19.63 -1.01 7.42
C GLY A 299 -20.76 -1.80 6.76
N LYS A 300 -20.85 -1.76 5.43
CA LYS A 300 -21.84 -2.52 4.64
C LYS A 300 -21.28 -3.78 3.99
N ARG A 301 -19.99 -4.08 4.19
CA ARG A 301 -19.30 -5.26 3.63
C ARG A 301 -19.35 -5.37 2.10
N TYR A 302 -19.38 -4.24 1.40
CA TYR A 302 -19.27 -4.20 -0.06
C TYR A 302 -17.82 -4.37 -0.55
N VAL A 303 -16.85 -4.16 0.33
CA VAL A 303 -15.42 -4.42 0.12
C VAL A 303 -14.94 -5.52 1.04
N ILE A 304 -13.72 -6.01 0.82
CA ILE A 304 -13.09 -7.01 1.68
C ILE A 304 -13.12 -6.57 3.16
N PRO A 305 -13.33 -7.50 4.12
CA PRO A 305 -13.53 -7.16 5.54
C PRO A 305 -12.45 -6.25 6.14
N GLY A 306 -11.19 -6.48 5.77
CA GLY A 306 -10.07 -5.68 6.25
C GLY A 306 -10.09 -4.24 5.73
N MET A 307 -10.54 -4.03 4.48
CA MET A 307 -10.70 -2.69 3.92
C MET A 307 -11.88 -1.98 4.58
N ASP A 308 -13.02 -2.66 4.74
CA ASP A 308 -14.21 -2.09 5.40
C ASP A 308 -13.87 -1.61 6.82
N LYS A 309 -13.13 -2.42 7.58
CA LYS A 309 -12.59 -2.05 8.91
C LYS A 309 -11.59 -0.89 8.83
N ALA A 310 -10.72 -0.85 7.83
CA ALA A 310 -9.69 0.18 7.69
C ALA A 310 -10.23 1.56 7.33
N LEU A 311 -11.42 1.61 6.72
CA LEU A 311 -12.08 2.86 6.30
C LEU A 311 -12.75 3.61 7.46
N HIS A 312 -12.78 3.05 8.67
CA HIS A 312 -13.29 3.72 9.86
C HIS A 312 -12.33 4.77 10.43
N GLY A 313 -12.90 5.87 10.93
CA GLY A 313 -12.18 6.90 11.66
C GLY A 313 -11.22 7.75 10.80
N LEU A 314 -11.43 7.80 9.49
CA LEU A 314 -10.64 8.56 8.54
C LEU A 314 -11.10 10.03 8.46
N CYS A 315 -10.15 10.92 8.19
CA CYS A 315 -10.43 12.31 7.83
C CYS A 315 -10.48 12.50 6.31
N ILE A 316 -11.18 13.53 5.84
CA ILE A 316 -11.09 13.99 4.44
C ILE A 316 -9.63 14.34 4.14
N GLY A 317 -9.12 13.93 2.97
CA GLY A 317 -7.73 14.10 2.56
C GLY A 317 -6.70 13.19 3.27
N GLU A 318 -7.12 12.33 4.22
CA GLU A 318 -6.19 11.44 4.92
C GLU A 318 -5.53 10.44 3.96
N LYS A 319 -4.22 10.23 4.14
CA LYS A 319 -3.47 9.15 3.47
C LYS A 319 -3.03 8.10 4.48
N ARG A 320 -3.29 6.84 4.18
CA ARG A 320 -3.01 5.71 5.07
C ARG A 320 -2.49 4.51 4.29
N ARG A 321 -1.49 3.82 4.83
CA ARG A 321 -1.07 2.49 4.34
C ARG A 321 -1.71 1.42 5.21
N ILE A 322 -2.39 0.47 4.60
CA ILE A 322 -3.13 -0.61 5.24
C ILE A 322 -2.49 -1.93 4.82
N THR A 323 -2.31 -2.87 5.75
CA THR A 323 -1.82 -4.22 5.51
C THR A 323 -2.85 -5.20 6.04
N ILE A 324 -3.43 -5.98 5.13
CA ILE A 324 -4.60 -6.84 5.36
C ILE A 324 -4.16 -8.31 5.26
N PRO A 325 -4.26 -9.09 6.34
CA PRO A 325 -3.96 -10.52 6.30
C PRO A 325 -5.04 -11.27 5.50
N PRO A 326 -4.76 -12.49 5.00
CA PRO A 326 -5.62 -13.14 4.00
C PRO A 326 -7.01 -13.47 4.52
N HIS A 327 -7.15 -13.82 5.80
CA HIS A 327 -8.45 -14.10 6.44
C HIS A 327 -9.36 -12.86 6.55
N MET A 328 -8.84 -11.66 6.29
CA MET A 328 -9.59 -10.41 6.15
C MET A 328 -9.63 -9.89 4.70
N ALA A 329 -9.09 -10.64 3.74
CA ALA A 329 -9.02 -10.32 2.33
C ALA A 329 -9.69 -11.43 1.50
N TYR A 330 -8.93 -12.13 0.64
CA TYR A 330 -9.42 -13.17 -0.27
C TYR A 330 -9.15 -14.61 0.22
N GLY A 331 -8.75 -14.78 1.48
CA GLY A 331 -8.57 -16.09 2.12
C GLY A 331 -7.50 -16.96 1.47
N GLU A 332 -7.61 -18.27 1.70
CA GLU A 332 -6.70 -19.29 1.16
C GLU A 332 -6.89 -19.52 -0.35
N GLU A 333 -8.08 -19.20 -0.87
CA GLU A 333 -8.42 -19.39 -2.29
C GLU A 333 -7.84 -18.28 -3.18
N GLY A 334 -7.80 -17.04 -2.67
CA GLY A 334 -7.35 -15.89 -3.44
C GLY A 334 -8.33 -15.52 -4.57
N VAL A 335 -7.80 -14.94 -5.64
CA VAL A 335 -8.53 -14.61 -6.87
C VAL A 335 -7.70 -15.11 -8.05
N VAL A 336 -8.28 -16.00 -8.85
CA VAL A 336 -7.62 -16.62 -10.00
C VAL A 336 -6.97 -15.56 -10.89
N ASP A 337 -5.71 -15.80 -11.27
CA ASP A 337 -4.87 -14.93 -12.12
C ASP A 337 -4.61 -13.50 -11.62
N LEU A 338 -5.02 -13.15 -10.39
CA LEU A 338 -4.85 -11.80 -9.85
C LEU A 338 -4.25 -11.77 -8.44
N ILE A 339 -4.86 -12.49 -7.50
CA ILE A 339 -4.45 -12.53 -6.09
C ILE A 339 -4.13 -13.96 -5.72
N PRO A 340 -2.87 -14.30 -5.42
CA PRO A 340 -2.54 -15.63 -4.92
C PRO A 340 -3.32 -15.96 -3.64
N GLY A 341 -3.67 -17.24 -3.46
CA GLY A 341 -4.22 -17.73 -2.19
C GLY A 341 -3.32 -17.36 -1.01
N SER A 342 -3.91 -17.08 0.16
CA SER A 342 -3.17 -16.71 1.37
C SER A 342 -2.25 -15.48 1.21
N ALA A 343 -2.50 -14.61 0.23
CA ALA A 343 -1.70 -13.40 0.01
C ALA A 343 -2.08 -12.28 0.99
N VAL A 344 -1.08 -11.63 1.56
CA VAL A 344 -1.24 -10.40 2.32
C VAL A 344 -1.31 -9.22 1.35
N LEU A 345 -2.33 -8.37 1.53
CA LEU A 345 -2.53 -7.21 0.68
C LEU A 345 -2.08 -5.93 1.38
N VAL A 346 -1.40 -5.07 0.63
CA VAL A 346 -1.00 -3.73 1.07
C VAL A 346 -1.74 -2.70 0.22
N PHE A 347 -2.47 -1.81 0.87
CA PHE A 347 -3.18 -0.71 0.21
C PHE A 347 -2.67 0.64 0.72
N ASP A 348 -2.24 1.50 -0.19
CA ASP A 348 -2.06 2.92 0.08
C ASP A 348 -3.33 3.66 -0.35
N ILE A 349 -4.10 4.18 0.60
CA ILE A 349 -5.34 4.91 0.34
C ILE A 349 -5.16 6.42 0.50
N HIS A 350 -5.96 7.19 -0.24
CA HIS A 350 -6.10 8.63 -0.18
C HIS A 350 -7.58 9.00 -0.20
N VAL A 351 -8.11 9.50 0.91
CA VAL A 351 -9.53 9.86 1.04
C VAL A 351 -9.80 11.17 0.32
N ILE A 352 -10.77 11.17 -0.61
CA ILE A 352 -11.16 12.38 -1.34
C ILE A 352 -12.26 13.10 -0.60
N ASP A 353 -13.37 12.40 -0.30
CA ASP A 353 -14.42 12.90 0.56
C ASP A 353 -15.29 11.75 1.07
N PHE A 354 -16.19 12.08 1.99
CA PHE A 354 -17.25 11.19 2.43
C PHE A 354 -18.45 12.02 2.93
N HIS A 355 -19.63 11.42 2.88
CA HIS A 355 -20.85 12.03 3.39
C HIS A 355 -21.84 10.97 3.90
N ASN A 356 -22.85 11.45 4.63
CA ASN A 356 -24.01 10.71 5.07
C ASN A 356 -25.29 11.44 4.63
N PRO A 357 -26.39 10.73 4.34
CA PRO A 357 -27.68 11.39 4.07
C PRO A 357 -28.14 12.36 5.17
N GLU A 358 -27.73 12.14 6.42
CA GLU A 358 -28.06 13.01 7.56
C GLU A 358 -27.19 14.28 7.65
N ASP A 359 -26.24 14.46 6.72
CA ASP A 359 -25.32 15.59 6.78
C ASP A 359 -26.01 16.91 6.43
N THR A 360 -25.67 17.94 7.18
CA THR A 360 -26.06 19.31 6.89
C THR A 360 -24.95 20.04 6.15
N VAL A 361 -25.28 21.19 5.59
CA VAL A 361 -24.28 22.12 5.07
C VAL A 361 -23.42 22.63 6.24
N ASP A 362 -22.10 22.56 6.11
CA ASP A 362 -21.17 23.15 7.08
C ASP A 362 -20.74 24.53 6.58
N ILE A 363 -20.83 25.53 7.46
CA ILE A 363 -20.59 26.94 7.12
C ILE A 363 -19.59 27.52 8.11
N LYS A 364 -18.44 27.95 7.59
CA LYS A 364 -17.39 28.61 8.35
C LYS A 364 -17.18 30.03 7.85
N VAL A 365 -17.48 31.01 8.70
CA VAL A 365 -17.22 32.42 8.41
C VAL A 365 -15.72 32.69 8.50
N THR A 366 -15.09 33.00 7.37
CA THR A 366 -13.64 33.28 7.30
C THR A 366 -13.33 34.76 7.45
N HIS A 367 -14.25 35.63 7.06
CA HIS A 367 -14.13 37.07 7.26
C HIS A 367 -15.51 37.68 7.50
N LYS A 368 -15.63 38.49 8.57
CA LYS A 368 -16.83 39.26 8.88
C LYS A 368 -16.50 40.76 8.94
N PRO A 369 -17.16 41.61 8.13
CA PRO A 369 -16.99 43.06 8.18
C PRO A 369 -17.36 43.65 9.54
N GLN A 370 -16.77 44.81 9.88
CA GLN A 370 -17.03 45.50 11.15
C GLN A 370 -18.50 45.96 11.28
N GLU A 371 -19.09 46.41 10.17
CA GLU A 371 -20.50 46.80 10.10
C GLU A 371 -21.30 45.73 9.34
N CYS A 372 -22.10 44.97 10.07
CA CYS A 372 -22.93 43.89 9.55
C CYS A 372 -24.33 43.98 10.17
N THR A 373 -25.04 45.06 9.82
CA THR A 373 -26.38 45.37 10.33
C THR A 373 -27.49 44.80 9.45
N VAL A 374 -27.21 44.56 8.17
CA VAL A 374 -28.16 44.04 7.19
C VAL A 374 -27.63 42.74 6.62
N THR A 375 -28.36 41.65 6.87
CA THR A 375 -28.04 40.30 6.38
C THR A 375 -28.98 39.89 5.25
N SER A 376 -28.50 38.99 4.38
CA SER A 376 -29.30 38.40 3.31
C SER A 376 -30.40 37.47 3.85
N GLU A 377 -31.60 37.59 3.29
CA GLU A 377 -32.80 36.83 3.64
C GLU A 377 -33.49 36.33 2.36
N ALA A 378 -34.58 35.56 2.51
CA ALA A 378 -35.40 35.15 1.36
C ALA A 378 -35.89 36.38 0.57
N ASP A 379 -36.04 36.22 -0.75
CA ASP A 379 -36.43 37.24 -1.74
C ASP A 379 -35.42 38.37 -1.97
N ASP A 380 -34.32 38.44 -1.21
CA ASP A 380 -33.24 39.39 -1.45
C ASP A 380 -32.52 39.08 -2.77
N LEU A 381 -32.25 40.13 -3.57
CA LEU A 381 -31.37 40.04 -4.73
C LEU A 381 -29.94 40.28 -4.28
N ILE A 382 -29.09 39.29 -4.47
CA ILE A 382 -27.69 39.34 -4.08
C ILE A 382 -26.76 39.25 -5.28
N GLN A 383 -25.61 39.91 -5.17
CA GLN A 383 -24.45 39.69 -6.03
C GLN A 383 -23.33 39.08 -5.21
N TYR A 384 -22.74 37.99 -5.67
CA TYR A 384 -21.74 37.23 -4.94
C TYR A 384 -20.64 36.71 -5.86
N ARG A 385 -19.46 36.47 -5.28
CA ARG A 385 -18.38 35.72 -5.91
C ARG A 385 -18.29 34.34 -5.26
N TYR A 386 -17.91 33.36 -6.05
CA TYR A 386 -17.67 32.01 -5.56
C TYR A 386 -16.53 31.32 -6.31
N ASN A 387 -15.78 30.49 -5.58
CA ASN A 387 -15.02 29.38 -6.14
C ASN A 387 -15.65 28.08 -5.65
N CYS A 388 -15.98 27.17 -6.56
CA CYS A 388 -16.47 25.84 -6.26
C CYS A 388 -15.40 24.82 -6.62
N SER A 389 -14.98 24.01 -5.65
CA SER A 389 -14.03 22.93 -5.85
C SER A 389 -14.54 21.63 -5.25
N LEU A 390 -13.90 20.52 -5.63
CA LEU A 390 -13.95 19.29 -4.86
C LEU A 390 -13.12 19.42 -3.57
N MET A 391 -13.34 18.52 -2.63
CA MET A 391 -12.60 18.48 -1.35
C MET A 391 -11.09 18.20 -1.51
N ASP A 392 -10.65 17.70 -2.67
CA ASP A 392 -9.23 17.54 -2.99
C ASP A 392 -8.57 18.80 -3.59
N GLY A 393 -9.33 19.89 -3.72
CA GLY A 393 -8.89 21.17 -4.28
C GLY A 393 -9.06 21.31 -5.79
N THR A 394 -9.61 20.30 -6.48
CA THR A 394 -9.94 20.41 -7.91
C THR A 394 -10.99 21.50 -8.13
N LEU A 395 -10.59 22.63 -8.72
CA LEU A 395 -11.50 23.72 -9.06
C LEU A 395 -12.46 23.28 -10.17
N LEU A 396 -13.76 23.40 -9.91
CA LEU A 396 -14.84 23.06 -10.84
C LEU A 396 -15.35 24.32 -11.54
N TYR A 397 -15.77 25.31 -10.76
CA TYR A 397 -16.37 26.55 -11.27
C TYR A 397 -15.86 27.74 -10.48
N SER A 398 -15.74 28.90 -11.14
CA SER A 398 -15.40 30.15 -10.46
C SER A 398 -16.16 31.30 -11.10
N SER A 399 -16.73 32.18 -10.27
CA SER A 399 -17.36 33.41 -10.73
C SER A 399 -16.37 34.39 -11.37
N ASP A 400 -15.07 34.25 -11.08
CA ASP A 400 -14.03 35.14 -11.61
C ASP A 400 -13.73 34.90 -13.10
N GLN A 401 -14.29 33.84 -13.68
CA GLN A 401 -14.26 33.60 -15.12
C GLN A 401 -15.21 34.52 -15.90
N PHE A 402 -16.05 35.30 -15.21
CA PHE A 402 -17.02 36.21 -15.80
C PHE A 402 -16.69 37.68 -15.47
N ASP A 403 -17.09 38.59 -16.37
CA ASP A 403 -16.83 40.03 -16.22
C ASP A 403 -17.56 40.66 -15.00
N SER A 404 -18.64 40.04 -14.55
CA SER A 404 -19.47 40.51 -13.44
C SER A 404 -19.71 39.41 -12.40
N PRO A 405 -19.81 39.78 -11.10
CA PRO A 405 -20.21 38.84 -10.04
C PRO A 405 -21.54 38.15 -10.37
N SER A 406 -21.69 36.93 -9.86
CA SER A 406 -22.92 36.15 -10.04
C SER A 406 -24.08 36.80 -9.29
N ILE A 407 -25.28 36.71 -9.85
CA ILE A 407 -26.49 37.32 -9.31
C ILE A 407 -27.51 36.20 -9.05
N THR A 408 -28.16 36.23 -7.89
CA THR A 408 -29.30 35.35 -7.59
C THR A 408 -30.31 36.03 -6.68
N THR A 409 -31.55 35.58 -6.73
CA THR A 409 -32.58 35.89 -5.72
C THR A 409 -32.67 34.71 -4.76
N LEU A 410 -32.47 34.94 -3.46
CA LEU A 410 -32.53 33.87 -2.46
C LEU A 410 -33.97 33.35 -2.32
N GLY A 411 -34.15 32.03 -2.22
CA GLY A 411 -35.47 31.39 -2.12
C GLY A 411 -36.16 31.16 -3.47
N ALA A 412 -35.61 31.67 -4.57
CA ALA A 412 -36.18 31.51 -5.92
C ALA A 412 -35.76 30.18 -6.61
N ASN A 413 -35.07 29.27 -5.91
CA ASN A 413 -34.55 27.99 -6.44
C ASN A 413 -33.65 28.15 -7.68
N MET A 414 -32.91 29.26 -7.76
CA MET A 414 -32.02 29.56 -8.89
C MET A 414 -30.62 28.95 -8.73
N VAL A 415 -30.24 28.54 -7.52
CA VAL A 415 -28.97 27.91 -7.18
C VAL A 415 -29.22 26.61 -6.41
N ILE A 416 -28.19 25.75 -6.30
CA ILE A 416 -28.31 24.53 -5.51
C ILE A 416 -28.61 24.83 -4.03
N PRO A 417 -29.39 23.99 -3.32
CA PRO A 417 -29.81 24.25 -1.95
C PRO A 417 -28.66 24.55 -0.98
N GLY A 418 -27.53 23.85 -1.10
CA GLY A 418 -26.37 24.04 -0.24
C GLY A 418 -25.67 25.38 -0.44
N LEU A 419 -25.65 25.88 -1.69
CA LEU A 419 -25.14 27.22 -1.99
C LEU A 419 -26.09 28.29 -1.46
N GLU A 420 -27.41 28.07 -1.60
CA GLU A 420 -28.41 28.98 -1.03
C GLU A 420 -28.26 29.09 0.50
N GLU A 421 -28.10 27.96 1.19
CA GLU A 421 -27.88 27.93 2.64
C GLU A 421 -26.59 28.67 3.03
N GLY A 422 -25.52 28.48 2.26
CA GLY A 422 -24.25 29.19 2.43
C GLY A 422 -24.37 30.71 2.30
N LEU A 423 -25.20 31.18 1.37
CA LEU A 423 -25.43 32.60 1.06
C LEU A 423 -26.42 33.28 2.00
N ARG A 424 -27.22 32.52 2.76
CA ARG A 424 -28.23 33.03 3.69
C ARG A 424 -27.60 33.65 4.93
N GLY A 425 -28.11 34.79 5.38
CA GLY A 425 -27.62 35.48 6.57
C GLY A 425 -26.23 36.12 6.40
N MET A 426 -25.73 36.29 5.18
CA MET A 426 -24.47 36.98 4.89
C MET A 426 -24.65 38.50 4.88
N CYS A 427 -23.66 39.23 5.36
CA CYS A 427 -23.54 40.67 5.16
C CYS A 427 -22.64 41.02 3.96
N VAL A 428 -22.84 42.20 3.37
CA VAL A 428 -21.98 42.68 2.27
C VAL A 428 -20.52 42.76 2.72
N GLY A 429 -19.62 42.12 1.98
CA GLY A 429 -18.20 41.97 2.28
C GLY A 429 -17.85 40.72 3.10
N GLU A 430 -18.84 39.98 3.61
CA GLU A 430 -18.59 38.73 4.35
C GLU A 430 -18.07 37.63 3.43
N ARG A 431 -17.14 36.81 3.96
CA ARG A 431 -16.59 35.64 3.28
C ARG A 431 -16.79 34.37 4.09
N ARG A 432 -17.12 33.28 3.39
CA ARG A 432 -17.43 31.97 3.99
C ARG A 432 -16.77 30.84 3.22
N GLU A 433 -16.38 29.81 3.95
CA GLU A 433 -16.14 28.47 3.43
C GLU A 433 -17.42 27.64 3.69
N VAL A 434 -17.93 26.98 2.66
CA VAL A 434 -19.18 26.21 2.73
C VAL A 434 -18.95 24.82 2.16
N VAL A 435 -19.20 23.78 2.97
CA VAL A 435 -19.14 22.38 2.55
C VAL A 435 -20.57 21.88 2.37
N ALA A 436 -20.93 21.53 1.13
CA ALA A 436 -22.26 21.07 0.76
C ALA A 436 -22.21 19.57 0.38
N PRO A 437 -22.85 18.69 1.17
CA PRO A 437 -23.05 17.29 0.81
C PRO A 437 -23.86 17.13 -0.49
N PRO A 438 -23.78 15.99 -1.19
CA PRO A 438 -24.41 15.83 -2.50
C PRO A 438 -25.94 15.96 -2.49
N HIS A 439 -26.66 15.57 -1.42
CA HIS A 439 -28.11 15.79 -1.33
C HIS A 439 -28.51 17.27 -1.15
N TRP A 440 -27.55 18.15 -0.83
CA TRP A 440 -27.68 19.60 -0.89
C TRP A 440 -27.12 20.20 -2.19
N GLY A 441 -26.57 19.36 -3.08
CA GLY A 441 -25.94 19.76 -4.35
C GLY A 441 -26.53 19.02 -5.54
N HIS A 442 -25.69 18.29 -6.28
CA HIS A 442 -26.06 17.60 -7.53
C HIS A 442 -26.46 16.12 -7.35
N GLY A 443 -26.54 15.64 -6.11
CA GLY A 443 -26.97 14.27 -5.79
C GLY A 443 -26.04 13.18 -6.30
N GLU A 444 -26.57 11.96 -6.40
CA GLU A 444 -25.82 10.77 -6.81
C GLU A 444 -25.40 10.78 -8.29
N ASN A 445 -26.12 11.53 -9.14
CA ASN A 445 -25.86 11.58 -10.57
C ASN A 445 -24.75 12.58 -10.95
N GLY A 446 -24.47 13.56 -10.08
CA GLY A 446 -23.56 14.66 -10.41
C GLY A 446 -24.14 15.59 -11.48
N ALA A 447 -23.32 16.53 -11.97
CA ALA A 447 -23.71 17.47 -13.02
C ALA A 447 -22.48 18.08 -13.72
N GLY A 448 -22.43 18.00 -15.05
CA GLY A 448 -21.29 18.51 -15.81
C GLY A 448 -19.99 17.82 -15.38
N ASP A 449 -19.02 18.62 -14.91
CA ASP A 449 -17.74 18.13 -14.38
C ASP A 449 -17.82 17.68 -12.91
N VAL A 450 -18.97 17.86 -12.24
CA VAL A 450 -19.17 17.41 -10.86
C VAL A 450 -19.45 15.92 -10.86
N PRO A 451 -18.60 15.09 -10.22
CA PRO A 451 -18.86 13.66 -10.16
C PRO A 451 -20.04 13.35 -9.23
N GLY A 452 -20.69 12.21 -9.48
CA GLY A 452 -21.78 11.71 -8.63
C GLY A 452 -21.36 11.56 -7.16
N SER A 453 -22.29 11.93 -6.27
CA SER A 453 -22.10 11.89 -4.81
C SER A 453 -20.92 12.72 -4.29
N ALA A 454 -20.46 13.71 -5.06
CA ALA A 454 -19.38 14.59 -4.61
C ALA A 454 -19.83 15.53 -3.49
N VAL A 455 -18.95 15.72 -2.51
CA VAL A 455 -19.05 16.84 -1.56
C VAL A 455 -18.42 18.06 -2.19
N LEU A 456 -19.17 19.17 -2.24
CA LEU A 456 -18.72 20.42 -2.83
C LEU A 456 -18.17 21.35 -1.77
N PHE A 457 -17.08 22.03 -2.09
CA PHE A 457 -16.50 23.10 -1.28
C PHE A 457 -16.67 24.43 -2.01
N PHE A 458 -17.22 25.41 -1.31
CA PHE A 458 -17.40 26.76 -1.83
C PHE A 458 -16.63 27.77 -0.98
N GLU A 459 -15.86 28.63 -1.63
CA GLU A 459 -15.39 29.89 -1.05
C GLU A 459 -16.30 30.99 -1.57
N LEU A 460 -17.03 31.67 -0.68
CA LEU A 460 -18.04 32.66 -1.02
C LEU A 460 -17.64 34.05 -0.54
N GLU A 461 -18.00 35.07 -1.32
CA GLU A 461 -17.95 36.49 -0.92
C GLU A 461 -19.25 37.18 -1.35
N LEU A 462 -19.96 37.81 -0.40
CA LEU A 462 -21.14 38.61 -0.74
C LEU A 462 -20.71 40.02 -1.16
N VAL A 463 -20.96 40.40 -2.40
CA VAL A 463 -20.51 41.68 -2.98
C VAL A 463 -21.57 42.77 -2.84
N LYS A 464 -22.84 42.44 -3.05
CA LYS A 464 -23.95 43.39 -2.98
C LYS A 464 -25.22 42.71 -2.48
N LEU A 465 -26.00 43.45 -1.69
CA LEU A 465 -27.29 43.03 -1.17
C LEU A 465 -28.34 44.09 -1.50
N GLN A 466 -29.41 43.70 -2.17
CA GLN A 466 -30.61 44.51 -2.37
C GLN A 466 -31.77 43.78 -1.71
N LYS A 467 -32.41 44.44 -0.74
CA LYS A 467 -33.50 43.84 0.00
C LYS A 467 -34.68 43.51 -0.91
N GLY A 468 -35.23 42.31 -0.74
CA GLY A 468 -36.36 41.79 -1.47
C GLY A 468 -37.66 42.50 -1.11
N ILE A 469 -38.72 41.97 -1.70
CA ILE A 469 -40.10 42.25 -1.34
C ILE A 469 -40.83 40.92 -1.14
N PRO A 470 -41.90 40.86 -0.33
CA PRO A 470 -42.60 39.61 -0.06
C PRO A 470 -43.10 38.93 -1.34
N GLU A 471 -43.19 37.60 -1.31
CA GLU A 471 -43.69 36.79 -2.42
C GLU A 471 -45.06 37.28 -2.92
N GLY A 472 -45.19 37.46 -4.24
CA GLY A 472 -46.42 37.87 -4.91
C GLY A 472 -46.61 39.38 -5.05
N PHE A 473 -45.71 40.20 -4.51
CA PHE A 473 -45.74 41.65 -4.68
C PHE A 473 -44.84 42.10 -5.83
N MET A 474 -45.18 43.23 -6.46
CA MET A 474 -44.34 43.95 -7.44
C MET A 474 -43.73 45.21 -6.82
N PHE A 475 -44.44 45.80 -5.86
CA PHE A 475 -44.00 46.96 -5.08
C PHE A 475 -44.42 46.82 -3.62
N VAL A 476 -43.63 47.39 -2.70
CA VAL A 476 -44.01 47.55 -1.29
C VAL A 476 -43.69 48.92 -0.76
N TRP A 477 -44.56 49.43 0.10
CA TRP A 477 -44.33 50.63 0.90
C TRP A 477 -43.38 50.33 2.06
N LEU A 478 -42.37 51.17 2.26
CA LEU A 478 -41.40 51.09 3.37
C LEU A 478 -41.79 52.01 4.55
N GLY A 479 -42.94 52.67 4.44
CA GLY A 479 -43.55 53.54 5.44
C GLY A 479 -45.05 53.71 5.14
N ASP A 480 -45.67 54.78 5.64
CA ASP A 480 -47.08 55.05 5.35
C ASP A 480 -47.27 55.42 3.87
N SER A 481 -48.23 54.77 3.21
CA SER A 481 -48.65 55.16 1.86
C SER A 481 -49.30 56.54 1.90
N PRO A 482 -49.18 57.37 0.85
CA PRO A 482 -49.93 58.61 0.74
C PRO A 482 -51.43 58.37 0.93
N ASP A 483 -52.06 59.18 1.77
CA ASP A 483 -53.51 59.17 2.01
C ASP A 483 -54.06 60.60 1.86
N PRO A 484 -54.93 60.87 0.88
CA PRO A 484 -55.47 59.94 -0.13
C PRO A 484 -54.45 59.61 -1.25
N LEU A 485 -54.45 58.35 -1.71
CA LEU A 485 -53.49 57.84 -2.69
C LEU A 485 -53.69 58.41 -4.11
N PHE A 486 -54.95 58.48 -4.58
CA PHE A 486 -55.26 58.95 -5.94
C PHE A 486 -54.76 60.38 -6.20
N PRO A 487 -55.05 61.39 -5.35
CA PRO A 487 -54.56 62.75 -5.55
C PRO A 487 -53.04 62.90 -5.42
N ALA A 488 -52.36 61.91 -4.82
CA ALA A 488 -50.90 61.88 -4.78
C ALA A 488 -50.28 61.35 -6.08
N MET A 489 -51.04 60.53 -6.83
CA MET A 489 -50.66 59.96 -8.13
C MET A 489 -51.01 60.86 -9.31
N ASP A 490 -52.14 61.58 -9.23
CA ASP A 490 -52.59 62.59 -10.20
C ASP A 490 -51.73 63.85 -10.08
N LEU A 491 -50.62 63.89 -10.82
CA LEU A 491 -49.59 64.92 -10.67
C LEU A 491 -50.03 66.27 -11.26
N ASN A 492 -50.96 66.25 -12.22
CA ASN A 492 -51.42 67.44 -12.93
C ASN A 492 -52.81 67.94 -12.44
N GLY A 493 -53.55 67.11 -11.68
CA GLY A 493 -54.85 67.42 -11.08
C GLY A 493 -56.05 67.28 -12.02
N ASP A 494 -55.93 66.57 -13.15
CA ASP A 494 -56.97 66.40 -14.17
C ASP A 494 -57.89 65.19 -13.93
N LYS A 495 -57.64 64.43 -12.86
CA LYS A 495 -58.35 63.21 -12.46
C LYS A 495 -58.13 62.01 -13.38
N GLU A 496 -57.08 62.02 -14.19
CA GLU A 496 -56.67 60.90 -15.03
C GLU A 496 -55.18 60.61 -14.79
N VAL A 497 -54.82 59.40 -14.37
CA VAL A 497 -53.41 59.02 -14.18
C VAL A 497 -52.98 58.15 -15.36
N PRO A 498 -52.35 58.70 -16.42
CA PRO A 498 -51.75 57.89 -17.47
C PRO A 498 -50.47 57.21 -16.97
N LEU A 499 -49.94 56.24 -17.74
CA LEU A 499 -48.74 55.49 -17.40
C LEU A 499 -47.55 56.39 -17.03
N GLU A 500 -47.39 57.53 -17.70
CA GLU A 500 -46.30 58.47 -17.44
C GLU A 500 -46.39 59.07 -16.03
N GLU A 501 -47.59 59.42 -15.58
CA GLU A 501 -47.81 59.94 -14.22
C GLU A 501 -47.67 58.85 -13.16
N PHE A 502 -48.23 57.66 -13.43
CA PHE A 502 -48.10 56.49 -12.58
C PHE A 502 -46.62 56.11 -12.39
N SER A 503 -45.86 56.04 -13.48
CA SER A 503 -44.43 55.73 -13.47
C SER A 503 -43.63 56.79 -12.72
N ALA A 504 -43.88 58.07 -13.00
CA ALA A 504 -43.22 59.16 -12.31
C ALA A 504 -43.49 59.12 -10.80
N PHE A 505 -44.73 58.82 -10.39
CA PHE A 505 -45.11 58.66 -8.99
C PHE A 505 -44.38 57.49 -8.33
N ILE A 506 -44.44 56.27 -8.89
CA ILE A 506 -43.80 55.09 -8.31
C ILE A 506 -42.28 55.27 -8.23
N MET A 507 -41.65 55.79 -9.28
CA MET A 507 -40.21 56.07 -9.29
C MET A 507 -39.82 57.13 -8.26
N LEU A 508 -40.68 58.11 -8.00
CA LEU A 508 -40.47 59.08 -6.92
C LEU A 508 -40.48 58.39 -5.55
N GLN A 509 -41.42 57.47 -5.29
CA GLN A 509 -41.47 56.73 -4.03
C GLN A 509 -40.23 55.86 -3.82
N VAL A 510 -39.73 55.21 -4.88
CA VAL A 510 -38.48 54.44 -4.84
C VAL A 510 -37.28 55.35 -4.57
N LYS A 511 -37.20 56.49 -5.25
CA LYS A 511 -36.11 57.47 -5.10
C LYS A 511 -36.05 58.08 -3.71
N GLU A 512 -37.21 58.32 -3.09
CA GLU A 512 -37.32 58.84 -1.72
C GLU A 512 -37.19 57.75 -0.65
N ALA A 513 -36.91 56.51 -1.03
CA ALA A 513 -36.85 55.34 -0.14
C ALA A 513 -38.15 55.09 0.66
N LYS A 514 -39.29 55.56 0.14
CA LYS A 514 -40.63 55.34 0.69
C LYS A 514 -41.28 54.08 0.15
N GLY A 515 -40.79 53.58 -0.98
CA GLY A 515 -41.24 52.34 -1.60
C GLY A 515 -40.10 51.56 -2.22
N ARG A 516 -40.37 50.30 -2.57
CA ARG A 516 -39.40 49.41 -3.20
C ARG A 516 -40.07 48.55 -4.27
N LEU A 517 -39.51 48.58 -5.47
CA LEU A 517 -39.84 47.65 -6.55
C LEU A 517 -39.14 46.31 -6.36
N ARG A 518 -39.73 45.25 -6.93
CA ARG A 518 -39.12 43.91 -6.95
C ARG A 518 -37.71 43.98 -7.54
N PRO A 519 -36.66 43.62 -6.79
CA PRO A 519 -35.31 43.69 -7.32
C PRO A 519 -35.07 42.59 -8.36
N GLY A 520 -34.22 42.88 -9.35
CA GLY A 520 -33.80 41.91 -10.38
C GLY A 520 -34.62 41.95 -11.68
N PHE A 521 -35.65 42.79 -11.73
CA PHE A 521 -36.46 43.06 -12.92
C PHE A 521 -36.26 44.49 -13.41
N ASP A 522 -36.57 44.71 -14.67
CA ASP A 522 -36.57 46.05 -15.25
C ASP A 522 -37.70 46.90 -14.64
N ALA A 523 -37.34 48.09 -14.16
CA ALA A 523 -38.27 48.94 -13.41
C ALA A 523 -39.46 49.40 -14.26
N ASP A 524 -39.22 49.75 -15.53
CA ASP A 524 -40.27 50.20 -16.45
C ASP A 524 -41.26 49.06 -16.72
N THR A 525 -40.75 47.83 -16.87
CA THR A 525 -41.59 46.63 -17.06
C THR A 525 -42.47 46.36 -15.83
N ILE A 526 -41.91 46.40 -14.61
CA ILE A 526 -42.69 46.19 -13.38
C ILE A 526 -43.78 47.26 -13.25
N ILE A 527 -43.42 48.52 -13.48
CA ILE A 527 -44.35 49.65 -13.40
C ILE A 527 -45.46 49.52 -14.45
N GLN A 528 -45.12 49.09 -15.66
CA GLN A 528 -46.10 48.82 -16.71
C GLN A 528 -47.08 47.72 -16.29
N ASP A 529 -46.59 46.64 -15.69
CA ASP A 529 -47.43 45.53 -15.22
C ASP A 529 -48.35 45.99 -14.06
N MET A 530 -47.80 46.73 -13.09
CA MET A 530 -48.59 47.37 -12.03
C MET A 530 -49.68 48.29 -12.62
N PHE A 531 -49.33 49.13 -13.59
CA PHE A 531 -50.28 50.03 -14.26
C PHE A 531 -51.39 49.25 -14.97
N ASN A 532 -51.03 48.25 -15.76
CA ASN A 532 -51.98 47.43 -16.52
C ASN A 532 -52.98 46.69 -15.63
N ASN A 533 -52.58 46.37 -14.40
CA ASN A 533 -53.46 45.69 -13.47
C ASN A 533 -54.44 46.65 -12.77
N GLN A 534 -54.06 47.91 -12.60
CA GLN A 534 -54.92 48.98 -12.09
C GLN A 534 -55.84 49.57 -13.17
N ASP A 535 -55.42 49.59 -14.44
CA ASP A 535 -56.23 49.95 -15.61
C ASP A 535 -57.21 48.82 -15.98
N LEU A 536 -58.30 48.72 -15.20
CA LEU A 536 -59.29 47.65 -15.32
C LEU A 536 -60.01 47.64 -16.68
N ASN A 537 -60.21 48.82 -17.27
CA ASN A 537 -60.99 49.01 -18.49
C ASN A 537 -60.10 49.00 -19.76
N LYS A 538 -58.77 49.06 -19.60
CA LYS A 538 -57.73 49.05 -20.64
C LYS A 538 -57.78 50.26 -21.58
N ASP A 539 -58.14 51.42 -21.07
CA ASP A 539 -58.19 52.68 -21.82
C ASP A 539 -56.87 53.48 -21.76
N GLY A 540 -55.89 52.98 -21.01
CA GLY A 540 -54.57 53.58 -20.87
C GLY A 540 -54.50 54.66 -19.80
N LYS A 541 -55.48 54.75 -18.89
CA LYS A 541 -55.53 55.70 -17.78
C LYS A 541 -56.13 55.06 -16.54
N ILE A 542 -55.73 55.52 -15.36
CA ILE A 542 -56.33 55.12 -14.09
C ILE A 542 -57.17 56.28 -13.56
N ILE A 543 -58.44 56.02 -13.21
CA ILE A 543 -59.33 56.99 -12.55
C ILE A 543 -59.61 56.59 -11.08
N GLU A 544 -60.11 57.55 -10.28
CA GLU A 544 -60.32 57.36 -8.83
C GLU A 544 -61.22 56.15 -8.50
N ASP A 545 -62.19 55.85 -9.36
CA ASP A 545 -63.10 54.71 -9.20
C ASP A 545 -62.44 53.34 -9.41
N GLU A 546 -61.31 53.30 -10.14
CA GLU A 546 -60.52 52.09 -10.41
C GLU A 546 -59.55 51.79 -9.27
N LEU A 547 -59.09 52.83 -8.56
CA LEU A 547 -58.13 52.75 -7.45
C LEU A 547 -58.74 52.25 -6.12
N LYS A 548 -59.70 51.33 -6.17
CA LYS A 548 -60.32 50.77 -4.96
C LYS A 548 -59.38 49.78 -4.29
N LEU A 549 -58.74 50.22 -3.21
CA LEU A 549 -58.15 49.33 -2.20
C LEU A 549 -59.21 48.29 -1.80
N GLN A 550 -58.99 47.00 -2.12
CA GLN A 550 -59.89 45.88 -1.79
C GLN A 550 -59.95 45.64 -0.27
N GLY A 551 -60.62 46.53 0.46
CA GLY A 551 -60.97 46.37 1.87
C GLY A 551 -62.27 45.62 2.11
N GLU A 552 -63.13 45.42 1.10
CA GLU A 552 -64.47 44.84 1.29
C GLU A 552 -64.91 43.94 0.12
N SER A 553 -64.36 42.72 0.01
CA SER A 553 -65.08 41.46 -0.29
C SER A 553 -64.17 40.32 -0.78
N GLN A 554 -63.86 39.40 0.14
CA GLN A 554 -63.47 37.99 0.03
C GLN A 554 -62.91 37.39 -1.29
N GLN A 555 -61.66 36.92 -1.14
CA GLN A 555 -61.17 35.56 -1.44
C GLN A 555 -60.85 35.19 -2.91
N VAL A 556 -59.54 35.09 -3.16
CA VAL A 556 -58.84 34.52 -4.32
C VAL A 556 -58.76 35.42 -5.55
N ARG A 557 -57.81 36.35 -5.52
CA ARG A 557 -56.72 36.42 -6.49
C ARG A 557 -55.52 37.07 -5.81
N ARG A 558 -54.42 36.32 -5.78
CA ARG A 558 -53.12 36.79 -5.30
C ARG A 558 -52.60 37.73 -6.36
N ASP A 559 -52.80 39.02 -6.21
CA ASP A 559 -52.16 40.08 -6.98
C ASP A 559 -52.27 41.39 -6.17
N GLU A 560 -51.16 42.13 -6.08
CA GLU A 560 -51.04 43.60 -6.00
C GLU A 560 -51.07 44.38 -4.67
N LEU A 561 -50.09 45.29 -4.53
CA LEU A 561 -50.04 46.54 -5.32
C LEU A 561 -48.97 46.50 -6.41
#